data_AF-Z9JMB2-F1
#
_entry.id   AF-Z9JMB2-F1
#
_cell.length_a   1.000
_cell.length_b   1.000
_cell.length_c   1.000
_cell.angle_alpha   90.00
_cell.angle_beta   90.00
_cell.angle_gamma   90.00
#
_symmetry.space_group_name_H-M   'P 1'
#
loop_
_entity.id
_entity.type
_entity.pdbx_description
1 polymer ?
#
loop_
_entity_poly.entity_id
_entity_poly.type
_entity_poly.pdbx_seq_one_letter_code
_entity_poly.pdbx_strand_id
1 'polypeptide(L)'
;MSTGLSQLLQELRNVRQPSRMVSKEGRALFPCELLSALSLLQISAQASYQAVVETGLGLAMGLRMQVLQAAAALGVADPSGICLEPADENVLDLVGRLFDAILRDSYFYPEPRMWIGQLLVPVAKVALLDSRLFECDDHPVWRLLTLLIDACNGNNGENSVEQALLMRVCKIVDTVVREFDNDVQLFLTQEATFSVHYEQYLANTQSAKRHVTEPWITKERRQRAHQIADDALKKHLHGHVLPQAIEHFLSRIWFAHVQQVALLNDGHGPALEAVLALGDALLAQWRQASEGRTPERPWLDDERTGIFDAFSIAGMTLAEAKAGFADLQHVLAAATPQSPAIATSAGTQVVDVLLPVPDESATCGLDTATAAYFRGLSLGTWLDFIGLDGRVQSGQLSWVSPISGRLMFVNHLGRRLCVASPEELSTLMCLGRLRLHRDGDALLQCQTVSG
;
A
#
# COMPACT_ATOMS: atom_id res chain seq x y z
N MET A 1 -5.89 9.83 13.76
CA MET A 1 -6.78 9.06 14.65
C MET A 1 -6.06 8.70 15.93
N SER A 2 -4.94 7.97 16.05
CA SER A 2 -4.44 7.70 17.43
C SER A 2 -3.98 8.98 18.17
N THR A 3 -3.26 9.90 17.53
CA THR A 3 -2.90 11.20 18.15
C THR A 3 -4.06 12.18 18.18
N GLY A 4 -4.83 12.34 17.10
CA GLY A 4 -5.97 13.27 17.07
C GLY A 4 -7.10 12.89 18.03
N LEU A 5 -7.40 11.59 18.16
CA LEU A 5 -8.46 11.06 19.01
C LEU A 5 -7.98 10.88 20.46
N SER A 6 -6.71 10.51 20.72
CA SER A 6 -6.15 10.59 22.08
C SER A 6 -6.00 12.03 22.56
N GLN A 7 -5.63 12.96 21.69
CA GLN A 7 -5.56 14.40 21.99
C GLN A 7 -6.96 14.98 22.18
N LEU A 8 -7.97 14.55 21.40
CA LEU A 8 -9.38 14.82 21.69
C LEU A 8 -9.78 14.22 23.04
N LEU A 9 -9.56 12.93 23.29
CA LEU A 9 -9.88 12.28 24.58
C LEU A 9 -9.15 12.95 25.75
N GLN A 10 -7.95 13.49 25.54
CA GLN A 10 -7.15 14.18 26.55
C GLN A 10 -7.59 15.64 26.75
N GLU A 11 -7.97 16.35 25.69
CA GLU A 11 -8.66 17.65 25.76
C GLU A 11 -10.03 17.50 26.43
N LEU A 12 -10.74 16.41 26.15
CA LEU A 12 -12.06 16.11 26.69
C LEU A 12 -12.00 15.62 28.15
N ARG A 13 -10.95 14.89 28.55
CA ARG A 13 -10.62 14.61 29.96
C ARG A 13 -10.37 15.89 30.75
N ASN A 14 -9.81 16.92 30.12
CA ASN A 14 -9.60 18.23 30.75
C ASN A 14 -10.90 19.06 30.86
N VAL A 15 -11.85 18.92 29.93
CA VAL A 15 -13.18 19.57 29.98
C VAL A 15 -14.07 19.00 31.09
N ARG A 16 -13.80 17.79 31.58
CA ARG A 16 -14.42 17.23 32.80
C ARG A 16 -14.13 18.04 34.07
N GLN A 17 -13.20 19.01 34.04
CA GLN A 17 -13.06 19.99 35.11
C GLN A 17 -14.23 20.99 35.04
N PRO A 18 -14.99 21.17 36.13
CA PRO A 18 -16.30 21.80 36.09
C PRO A 18 -16.18 23.26 35.65
N SER A 19 -16.56 23.54 34.41
CA SER A 19 -16.76 24.91 33.96
C SER A 19 -17.95 25.49 34.72
N ARG A 20 -17.71 26.65 35.36
CA ARG A 20 -18.59 27.42 36.26
C ARG A 20 -20.08 27.11 36.12
N MET A 21 -20.65 26.66 37.23
CA MET A 21 -22.07 26.46 37.49
C MET A 21 -22.90 27.67 37.05
N VAL A 22 -23.80 27.45 36.09
CA VAL A 22 -24.97 28.30 35.87
C VAL A 22 -26.15 27.49 36.38
N SER A 23 -26.73 27.91 37.50
CA SER A 23 -27.95 27.32 38.04
C SER A 23 -29.09 27.56 37.02
N LYS A 24 -29.44 26.54 36.23
CA LYS A 24 -30.71 26.56 35.49
C LYS A 24 -31.82 26.22 36.46
N GLU A 25 -32.77 27.13 36.64
CA GLU A 25 -34.00 26.89 37.40
C GLU A 25 -34.91 25.96 36.60
N GLY A 26 -34.86 24.66 36.89
CA GLY A 26 -35.69 23.63 36.27
C GLY A 26 -35.57 22.30 37.02
N ARG A 27 -36.57 21.43 36.88
CA ARG A 27 -36.53 20.06 37.42
C ARG A 27 -35.46 19.27 36.66
N ALA A 28 -34.46 18.75 37.38
CA ALA A 28 -33.49 17.84 36.81
C ALA A 28 -34.14 16.49 36.45
N LEU A 29 -33.82 15.95 35.27
CA LEU A 29 -34.22 14.60 34.87
C LEU A 29 -33.52 13.56 35.75
N PHE A 30 -34.27 12.58 36.23
CA PHE A 30 -33.67 11.43 36.90
C PHE A 30 -33.00 10.49 35.88
N PRO A 31 -31.98 9.71 36.26
CA PRO A 31 -31.27 8.80 35.36
C PRO A 31 -32.20 7.84 34.58
N CYS A 32 -33.26 7.33 35.21
CA CYS A 32 -34.24 6.46 34.57
C CYS A 32 -35.09 7.18 33.50
N GLU A 33 -35.39 8.47 33.72
CA GLU A 33 -36.16 9.30 32.78
C GLU A 33 -35.29 9.65 31.56
N LEU A 34 -34.00 9.94 31.78
CA LEU A 34 -33.02 10.18 30.73
C LEU A 34 -32.80 8.95 29.83
N LEU A 35 -32.62 7.77 30.44
CA LEU A 35 -32.48 6.51 29.69
C LEU A 35 -33.76 6.18 28.90
N SER A 36 -34.94 6.45 29.46
CA SER A 36 -36.23 6.27 28.78
C SER A 36 -36.38 7.21 27.58
N ALA A 37 -35.99 8.48 27.72
CA ALA A 37 -35.98 9.46 26.63
C ALA A 37 -35.02 9.04 25.51
N LEU A 38 -33.81 8.59 25.86
CA LEU A 38 -32.85 8.04 24.89
C LEU A 38 -33.38 6.76 24.23
N SER A 39 -34.17 5.95 24.95
CA SER A 39 -34.79 4.75 24.36
C SER A 39 -35.84 5.07 23.32
N LEU A 40 -36.65 6.11 23.55
CA LEU A 40 -37.53 6.61 22.51
C LEU A 40 -36.76 7.12 21.29
N LEU A 41 -35.66 7.86 21.49
CA LEU A 41 -34.85 8.36 20.38
C LEU A 41 -34.18 7.24 19.59
N GLN A 42 -33.86 6.12 20.23
CA GLN A 42 -33.30 4.94 19.60
C GLN A 42 -34.33 4.23 18.70
N ILE A 43 -35.60 4.16 19.11
CA ILE A 43 -36.69 3.61 18.27
C ILE A 43 -36.83 4.41 16.96
N SER A 44 -36.58 5.72 17.00
CA SER A 44 -36.58 6.61 15.83
C SER A 44 -35.17 7.04 15.37
N ALA A 45 -34.12 6.24 15.59
CA ALA A 45 -32.72 6.67 15.45
C ALA A 45 -32.38 7.38 14.13
N GLN A 46 -32.97 6.95 13.00
CA GLN A 46 -32.73 7.58 11.69
C GLN A 46 -33.36 8.98 11.60
N ALA A 47 -34.60 9.14 12.06
CA ALA A 47 -35.27 10.44 12.12
C ALA A 47 -34.60 11.36 13.15
N SER A 48 -34.18 10.79 14.28
CA SER A 48 -33.42 11.48 15.31
C SER A 48 -32.11 12.03 14.72
N TYR A 49 -31.25 11.19 14.12
CA TYR A 49 -29.99 11.67 13.54
C TYR A 49 -30.20 12.72 12.44
N GLN A 50 -31.18 12.54 11.53
CA GLN A 50 -31.48 13.53 10.51
C GLN A 50 -31.94 14.87 11.09
N ALA A 51 -32.83 14.85 12.08
CA ALA A 51 -33.27 16.07 12.74
C ALA A 51 -32.15 16.75 13.56
N VAL A 52 -31.18 15.99 14.10
CA VAL A 52 -29.97 16.59 14.71
C VAL A 52 -29.15 17.31 13.64
N VAL A 53 -28.92 16.67 12.49
CA VAL A 53 -28.12 17.25 11.39
C VAL A 53 -28.80 18.48 10.78
N GLU A 54 -30.12 18.44 10.59
CA GLU A 54 -30.92 19.55 10.02
C GLU A 54 -30.90 20.82 10.88
N THR A 55 -30.69 20.69 12.21
CA THR A 55 -30.61 21.88 13.09
C THR A 55 -29.40 22.76 12.78
N GLY A 56 -28.34 22.23 12.17
CA GLY A 56 -27.13 22.99 11.81
C GLY A 56 -26.31 23.50 13.01
N LEU A 57 -26.67 23.12 14.24
CA LEU A 57 -26.06 23.60 15.50
C LEU A 57 -24.97 22.66 16.05
N GLY A 58 -24.62 21.60 15.32
CA GLY A 58 -23.68 20.54 15.73
C GLY A 58 -24.37 19.36 16.44
N LEU A 59 -23.72 18.19 16.43
CA LEU A 59 -24.35 16.96 16.92
C LEU A 59 -24.60 16.96 18.43
N ALA A 60 -23.73 17.61 19.21
CA ALA A 60 -23.88 17.78 20.66
C ALA A 60 -25.17 18.53 21.04
N MET A 61 -25.37 19.72 20.47
CA MET A 61 -26.53 20.56 20.76
C MET A 61 -27.83 19.93 20.24
N GLY A 62 -27.80 19.36 19.04
CA GLY A 62 -28.98 18.71 18.47
C GLY A 62 -29.40 17.46 19.25
N LEU A 63 -28.45 16.63 19.72
CA LEU A 63 -28.76 15.48 20.56
C LEU A 63 -29.44 15.90 21.87
N ARG A 64 -28.95 16.97 22.52
CA ARG A 64 -29.57 17.49 23.74
C ARG A 64 -30.99 17.99 23.51
N MET A 65 -31.22 18.75 22.45
CA MET A 65 -32.57 19.23 22.12
C MET A 65 -33.53 18.05 21.92
N GLN A 66 -33.08 17.00 21.24
CA GLN A 66 -33.90 15.81 21.03
C GLN A 66 -34.18 15.02 22.31
N VAL A 67 -33.20 14.91 23.20
CA VAL A 67 -33.41 14.26 24.51
C VAL A 67 -34.47 15.01 25.31
N LEU A 68 -34.40 16.34 25.34
CA LEU A 68 -35.41 17.17 26.03
C LEU A 68 -36.79 17.07 25.37
N GLN A 69 -36.85 17.04 24.03
CA GLN A 69 -38.11 16.82 23.30
C GLN A 69 -38.71 15.44 23.56
N ALA A 70 -37.90 14.38 23.59
CA ALA A 70 -38.33 13.02 23.89
C ALA A 70 -38.80 12.90 25.36
N ALA A 71 -38.11 13.56 26.30
CA ALA A 71 -38.53 13.61 27.70
C ALA A 71 -39.87 14.34 27.87
N ALA A 72 -40.08 15.44 27.14
CA ALA A 72 -41.37 16.14 27.11
C ALA A 72 -42.48 15.26 26.51
N ALA A 73 -42.19 14.50 25.45
CA ALA A 73 -43.14 13.57 24.82
C ALA A 73 -43.55 12.40 25.74
N LEU A 74 -42.69 12.01 26.69
CA LEU A 74 -42.99 11.01 27.73
C LEU A 74 -43.89 11.55 28.86
N GLY A 75 -44.28 12.83 28.81
CA GLY A 75 -45.14 13.45 29.84
C GLY A 75 -44.41 13.71 31.16
N VAL A 76 -43.07 13.73 31.16
CA VAL A 76 -42.26 13.87 32.38
C VAL A 76 -42.35 15.28 33.00
N ALA A 77 -42.59 16.33 32.20
CA ALA A 77 -43.04 17.70 32.56
C ALA A 77 -43.10 18.63 31.31
N ASP A 78 -43.46 19.91 31.49
CA ASP A 78 -43.44 20.94 30.43
C ASP A 78 -42.04 21.18 29.84
N PRO A 79 -41.90 21.41 28.52
CA PRO A 79 -40.61 21.50 27.82
C PRO A 79 -39.67 22.62 28.32
N SER A 80 -40.21 23.65 28.96
CA SER A 80 -39.47 24.82 29.47
C SER A 80 -39.00 24.67 30.92
N GLY A 81 -39.40 23.62 31.63
CA GLY A 81 -39.07 23.39 33.04
C GLY A 81 -38.11 22.22 33.30
N ILE A 82 -37.64 21.52 32.26
CA ILE A 82 -36.80 20.32 32.37
C ILE A 82 -35.34 20.70 32.12
N CYS A 83 -34.44 20.27 33.00
CA CYS A 83 -33.00 20.41 32.84
C CYS A 83 -32.30 19.05 32.94
N LEU A 84 -31.15 18.94 32.26
CA LEU A 84 -30.25 17.80 32.42
C LEU A 84 -29.35 18.05 33.64
N GLU A 85 -28.95 16.98 34.33
CA GLU A 85 -27.89 17.09 35.32
C GLU A 85 -26.58 17.51 34.61
N PRO A 86 -25.79 18.46 35.15
CA PRO A 86 -24.60 18.97 34.48
C PRO A 86 -23.58 17.87 34.16
N ALA A 87 -23.53 16.79 34.93
CA ALA A 87 -22.66 15.64 34.65
C ALA A 87 -23.10 14.90 33.37
N ASP A 88 -24.39 14.58 33.25
CA ASP A 88 -24.97 13.89 32.08
C ASP A 88 -24.93 14.78 30.84
N GLU A 89 -25.20 16.08 31.01
CA GLU A 89 -25.09 17.10 29.98
C GLU A 89 -23.70 17.11 29.33
N ASN A 90 -22.64 17.08 30.16
CA ASN A 90 -21.26 17.02 29.68
C ASN A 90 -20.94 15.73 28.93
N VAL A 91 -21.49 14.59 29.38
CA VAL A 91 -21.31 13.28 28.70
C VAL A 91 -21.96 13.30 27.32
N LEU A 92 -23.16 13.85 27.19
CA LEU A 92 -23.86 13.97 25.91
C LEU A 92 -23.12 14.93 24.95
N ASP A 93 -22.66 16.07 25.46
CA ASP A 93 -21.89 17.04 24.66
C ASP A 93 -20.56 16.44 24.17
N LEU A 94 -19.91 15.65 25.01
CA LEU A 94 -18.69 14.92 24.70
C LEU A 94 -18.88 13.93 23.55
N VAL A 95 -19.91 13.09 23.64
CA VAL A 95 -20.23 12.12 22.59
C VAL A 95 -20.61 12.84 21.29
N GLY A 96 -21.37 13.94 21.36
CA GLY A 96 -21.71 14.73 20.17
C GLY A 96 -20.48 15.31 19.46
N ARG A 97 -19.56 15.94 20.19
CA ARG A 97 -18.32 16.51 19.63
C ARG A 97 -17.41 15.44 19.03
N LEU A 98 -17.36 14.27 19.66
CA LEU A 98 -16.62 13.13 19.15
C LEU A 98 -17.14 12.70 17.77
N PHE A 99 -18.45 12.47 17.66
CA PHE A 99 -19.05 12.08 16.39
C PHE A 99 -18.90 13.17 15.33
N ASP A 100 -18.96 14.45 15.71
CA ASP A 100 -18.67 15.57 14.82
C ASP A 100 -17.24 15.49 14.25
N ALA A 101 -16.25 15.16 15.07
CA ALA A 101 -14.86 14.98 14.64
C ALA A 101 -14.70 13.75 13.72
N ILE A 102 -15.23 12.59 14.13
CA ILE A 102 -15.18 11.35 13.35
C ILE A 102 -15.78 11.54 11.96
N LEU A 103 -16.97 12.15 11.89
CA LEU A 103 -17.68 12.37 10.65
C LEU A 103 -17.06 13.51 9.81
N ARG A 104 -16.23 14.38 10.38
CA ARG A 104 -15.53 15.43 9.66
C ARG A 104 -14.22 14.94 9.07
N ASP A 105 -13.46 14.17 9.82
CA ASP A 105 -12.08 13.78 9.46
C ASP A 105 -12.02 12.52 8.60
N SER A 106 -13.10 11.72 8.57
CA SER A 106 -13.17 10.49 7.78
C SER A 106 -13.79 10.71 6.39
N TYR A 107 -13.31 9.99 5.38
CA TYR A 107 -13.85 10.02 4.02
C TYR A 107 -15.01 9.03 3.87
N PHE A 108 -16.20 9.41 4.33
CA PHE A 108 -17.41 8.61 4.17
C PHE A 108 -18.26 9.03 2.96
N TYR A 109 -18.76 8.02 2.25
CA TYR A 109 -19.83 8.18 1.28
C TYR A 109 -21.19 8.45 1.99
N PRO A 110 -22.22 8.95 1.27
CA PRO A 110 -23.48 9.35 1.88
C PRO A 110 -24.18 8.27 2.71
N GLU A 111 -24.19 7.01 2.24
CA GLU A 111 -24.87 5.92 2.95
C GLU A 111 -24.11 5.50 4.24
N PRO A 112 -22.80 5.17 4.21
CA PRO A 112 -22.07 4.82 5.43
C PRO A 112 -22.03 5.94 6.47
N ARG A 113 -21.99 7.22 6.03
CA ARG A 113 -22.05 8.38 6.91
C ARG A 113 -23.33 8.38 7.76
N MET A 114 -24.45 7.98 7.17
CA MET A 114 -25.74 7.90 7.86
C MET A 114 -25.74 6.77 8.89
N TRP A 115 -25.23 5.59 8.55
CA TRP A 115 -25.18 4.44 9.48
C TRP A 115 -24.29 4.73 10.69
N ILE A 116 -23.09 5.27 10.47
CA ILE A 116 -22.21 5.65 11.59
C ILE A 116 -22.89 6.71 12.47
N GLY A 117 -23.57 7.69 11.87
CA GLY A 117 -24.35 8.70 12.60
C GLY A 117 -25.46 8.14 13.49
N GLN A 118 -26.11 7.04 13.08
CA GLN A 118 -27.17 6.39 13.86
C GLN A 118 -26.66 5.76 15.17
N LEU A 119 -25.36 5.44 15.25
CA LEU A 119 -24.74 4.94 16.49
C LEU A 119 -24.61 6.01 17.58
N LEU A 120 -24.83 7.28 17.27
CA LEU A 120 -24.72 8.39 18.22
C LEU A 120 -25.55 8.15 19.50
N VAL A 121 -26.81 7.75 19.35
CA VAL A 121 -27.73 7.52 20.49
C VAL A 121 -27.36 6.27 21.29
N PRO A 122 -27.14 5.08 20.67
CA PRO A 122 -26.64 3.91 21.39
C PRO A 122 -25.34 4.17 22.15
N VAL A 123 -24.37 4.88 21.56
CA VAL A 123 -23.10 5.21 22.21
C VAL A 123 -23.30 6.21 23.35
N ALA A 124 -24.17 7.22 23.17
CA ALA A 124 -24.54 8.16 24.23
C ALA A 124 -25.17 7.45 25.43
N LYS A 125 -26.04 6.47 25.19
CA LYS A 125 -26.59 5.62 26.26
C LYS A 125 -25.49 4.84 26.99
N VAL A 126 -24.59 4.18 26.27
CA VAL A 126 -23.48 3.45 26.91
C VAL A 126 -22.60 4.40 27.71
N ALA A 127 -22.31 5.60 27.20
CA ALA A 127 -21.49 6.59 27.89
C ALA A 127 -22.08 7.07 29.23
N LEU A 128 -23.42 7.08 29.35
CA LEU A 128 -24.13 7.37 30.61
C LEU A 128 -24.15 6.17 31.56
N LEU A 129 -24.16 4.93 31.03
CA LEU A 129 -24.19 3.70 31.82
C LEU A 129 -22.79 3.27 32.29
N ASP A 130 -21.77 3.44 31.45
CA ASP A 130 -20.38 3.05 31.70
C ASP A 130 -19.41 4.20 31.46
N SER A 131 -18.93 4.76 32.57
CA SER A 131 -17.93 5.83 32.57
C SER A 131 -16.56 5.38 32.04
N ARG A 132 -16.28 4.07 32.00
CA ARG A 132 -15.01 3.52 31.50
C ARG A 132 -14.82 3.75 30.02
N LEU A 133 -15.89 4.04 29.27
CA LEU A 133 -15.83 4.40 27.86
C LEU A 133 -14.83 5.54 27.61
N PHE A 134 -14.66 6.50 28.52
CA PHE A 134 -13.70 7.62 28.33
C PHE A 134 -12.35 7.40 29.02
N GLU A 135 -12.25 6.40 29.89
CA GLU A 135 -11.06 6.10 30.70
C GLU A 135 -10.18 5.05 30.04
N CYS A 136 -10.79 4.09 29.34
CA CYS A 136 -10.09 3.01 28.66
C CYS A 136 -10.20 3.15 27.14
N ASP A 137 -9.05 3.26 26.47
CA ASP A 137 -8.99 3.31 25.01
C ASP A 137 -9.38 1.95 24.36
N ASP A 138 -9.29 0.84 25.11
CA ASP A 138 -9.64 -0.53 24.67
C ASP A 138 -11.11 -0.92 24.97
N HIS A 139 -12.01 0.05 25.11
CA HIS A 139 -13.42 -0.23 25.35
C HIS A 139 -14.06 -0.93 24.13
N PRO A 140 -14.96 -1.92 24.30
CA PRO A 140 -15.58 -2.65 23.18
C PRO A 140 -16.33 -1.77 22.19
N VAL A 141 -16.98 -0.70 22.68
CA VAL A 141 -17.63 0.29 21.82
C VAL A 141 -16.62 1.01 20.92
N TRP A 142 -15.46 1.38 21.47
CA TRP A 142 -14.41 2.07 20.69
C TRP A 142 -13.77 1.16 19.66
N ARG A 143 -13.50 -0.09 20.03
CA ARG A 143 -12.98 -1.10 19.09
C ARG A 143 -13.94 -1.31 17.93
N LEU A 144 -15.23 -1.52 18.23
CA LEU A 144 -16.24 -1.68 17.18
C LEU A 144 -16.33 -0.43 16.31
N LEU A 145 -16.41 0.75 16.92
CA LEU A 145 -16.53 2.01 16.18
C LEU A 145 -15.33 2.23 15.25
N THR A 146 -14.11 1.97 15.73
CA THR A 146 -12.87 2.08 14.94
C THR A 146 -12.90 1.11 13.76
N LEU A 147 -13.25 -0.15 14.00
CA LEU A 147 -13.36 -1.15 12.92
C LEU A 147 -14.42 -0.75 11.87
N LEU A 148 -15.57 -0.22 12.29
CA LEU A 148 -16.61 0.21 11.37
C LEU A 148 -16.17 1.46 10.57
N ILE A 149 -15.49 2.41 11.21
CA ILE A 149 -14.90 3.58 10.55
C ILE A 149 -13.90 3.13 9.50
N ASP A 150 -12.96 2.25 9.86
CA ASP A 150 -11.93 1.75 8.96
C ASP A 150 -12.53 1.01 7.76
N ALA A 151 -13.55 0.18 7.99
CA ALA A 151 -14.24 -0.55 6.93
C ALA A 151 -15.03 0.35 5.95
N CYS A 152 -15.46 1.53 6.42
CA CYS A 152 -16.22 2.50 5.63
C CYS A 152 -15.34 3.57 4.97
N ASN A 153 -14.15 3.85 5.52
CA ASN A 153 -13.28 4.92 5.06
C ASN A 153 -12.80 4.65 3.63
N GLY A 154 -13.12 5.56 2.70
CA GLY A 154 -12.77 5.43 1.28
C GLY A 154 -13.48 4.28 0.53
N ASN A 155 -14.34 3.51 1.20
CA ASN A 155 -15.07 2.39 0.59
C ASN A 155 -16.39 2.87 -0.03
N ASN A 156 -16.49 2.76 -1.36
CA ASN A 156 -17.64 3.23 -2.14
C ASN A 156 -18.54 2.11 -2.67
N GLY A 157 -18.24 0.84 -2.33
CA GLY A 157 -19.04 -0.30 -2.77
C GLY A 157 -18.98 -0.58 -4.28
N GLU A 158 -17.94 -0.14 -5.00
CA GLU A 158 -17.79 -0.40 -6.44
C GLU A 158 -17.71 -1.90 -6.76
N ASN A 159 -17.13 -2.70 -5.86
CA ASN A 159 -16.95 -4.14 -6.05
C ASN A 159 -17.92 -4.95 -5.19
N SER A 160 -18.24 -6.18 -5.65
CA SER A 160 -19.12 -7.09 -4.91
C SER A 160 -18.61 -7.42 -3.49
N VAL A 161 -17.28 -7.49 -3.31
CA VAL A 161 -16.64 -7.71 -2.00
C VAL A 161 -16.78 -6.50 -1.09
N GLU A 162 -16.60 -5.29 -1.63
CA GLU A 162 -16.75 -4.03 -0.91
C GLU A 162 -18.21 -3.78 -0.51
N GLN A 163 -19.13 -4.04 -1.44
CA GLN A 163 -20.56 -3.96 -1.18
C GLN A 163 -20.97 -4.98 -0.11
N ALA A 164 -20.43 -6.20 -0.14
CA ALA A 164 -20.68 -7.19 0.91
C ALA A 164 -20.17 -6.73 2.28
N LEU A 165 -19.01 -6.07 2.34
CA LEU A 165 -18.48 -5.48 3.57
C LEU A 165 -19.40 -4.35 4.08
N LEU A 166 -19.81 -3.42 3.22
CA LEU A 166 -20.72 -2.32 3.58
C LEU A 166 -22.10 -2.83 4.05
N MET A 167 -22.65 -3.83 3.37
CA MET A 167 -23.91 -4.48 3.81
C MET A 167 -23.77 -5.12 5.19
N ARG A 168 -22.58 -5.63 5.53
CA ARG A 168 -22.33 -6.18 6.86
C ARG A 168 -22.23 -5.09 7.93
N VAL A 169 -21.55 -3.97 7.62
CA VAL A 169 -21.53 -2.77 8.47
C VAL A 169 -22.96 -2.30 8.75
N CYS A 170 -23.77 -2.11 7.70
CA CYS A 170 -25.18 -1.71 7.84
C CYS A 170 -25.94 -2.65 8.77
N LYS A 171 -25.79 -3.97 8.58
CA LYS A 171 -26.43 -4.97 9.44
C LYS A 171 -26.01 -4.86 10.91
N ILE A 172 -24.72 -4.64 11.19
CA ILE A 172 -24.22 -4.50 12.56
C ILE A 172 -24.80 -3.23 13.19
N VAL A 173 -24.78 -2.11 12.47
CA VAL A 173 -25.36 -0.85 12.93
C VAL A 173 -26.85 -1.03 13.22
N ASP A 174 -27.61 -1.61 12.30
CA ASP A 174 -29.04 -1.88 12.48
C ASP A 174 -29.32 -2.76 13.69
N THR A 175 -28.52 -3.81 13.90
CA THR A 175 -28.63 -4.68 15.08
C THR A 175 -28.34 -3.91 16.36
N VAL A 176 -27.28 -3.11 16.41
CA VAL A 176 -26.95 -2.30 17.59
C VAL A 176 -28.05 -1.28 17.88
N VAL A 177 -28.55 -0.58 16.86
CA VAL A 177 -29.61 0.42 17.03
C VAL A 177 -30.92 -0.22 17.47
N ARG A 178 -31.26 -1.43 17.03
CA ARG A 178 -32.54 -2.07 17.36
C ARG A 178 -32.53 -2.89 18.66
N GLU A 179 -31.45 -3.62 18.91
CA GLU A 179 -31.37 -4.63 19.98
C GLU A 179 -30.69 -4.12 21.24
N PHE A 180 -30.08 -2.93 21.23
CA PHE A 180 -29.41 -2.41 22.42
C PHE A 180 -30.42 -2.00 23.51
N ASP A 181 -30.44 -2.76 24.61
CA ASP A 181 -31.23 -2.53 25.82
C ASP A 181 -30.34 -2.45 27.07
N ASN A 182 -29.34 -1.55 27.04
CA ASN A 182 -28.41 -1.25 28.15
C ASN A 182 -27.31 -2.30 28.41
N ASP A 183 -27.23 -3.38 27.64
CA ASP A 183 -26.17 -4.39 27.78
C ASP A 183 -24.99 -4.15 26.81
N VAL A 184 -23.81 -3.92 27.38
CA VAL A 184 -22.54 -3.74 26.63
C VAL A 184 -22.08 -5.04 25.96
N GLN A 185 -22.59 -6.21 26.38
CA GLN A 185 -22.27 -7.51 25.74
C GLN A 185 -22.68 -7.59 24.28
N LEU A 186 -23.70 -6.82 23.86
CA LEU A 186 -24.09 -6.71 22.46
C LEU A 186 -22.91 -6.16 21.62
N PHE A 187 -22.27 -5.09 22.09
CA PHE A 187 -21.12 -4.49 21.40
C PHE A 187 -19.93 -5.45 21.33
N LEU A 188 -19.63 -6.15 22.42
CA LEU A 188 -18.57 -7.18 22.45
C LEU A 188 -18.82 -8.29 21.42
N THR A 189 -20.05 -8.77 21.33
CA THR A 189 -20.43 -9.85 20.39
C THR A 189 -20.34 -9.38 18.94
N GLN A 190 -20.83 -8.17 18.64
CA GLN A 190 -20.75 -7.60 17.30
C GLN A 190 -19.31 -7.29 16.89
N GLU A 191 -18.48 -6.78 17.81
CA GLU A 191 -17.05 -6.53 17.59
C GLU A 191 -16.30 -7.81 17.24
N ALA A 192 -16.43 -8.85 18.06
CA ALA A 192 -15.75 -10.12 17.84
C ALA A 192 -16.19 -10.80 16.53
N THR A 193 -17.47 -10.68 16.18
CA THR A 193 -17.99 -11.22 14.91
C THR A 193 -17.44 -10.45 13.72
N PHE A 194 -17.38 -9.12 13.82
CA PHE A 194 -16.93 -8.27 12.72
C PHE A 194 -15.42 -8.30 12.52
N SER A 195 -14.64 -8.32 13.60
CA SER A 195 -13.18 -8.34 13.56
C SER A 195 -12.64 -9.53 12.76
N VAL A 196 -13.16 -10.74 13.00
CA VAL A 196 -12.79 -11.95 12.23
C VAL A 196 -13.06 -11.77 10.72
N HIS A 197 -14.21 -11.23 10.36
CA HIS A 197 -14.54 -10.99 8.95
C HIS A 197 -13.68 -9.88 8.33
N TYR A 198 -13.37 -8.84 9.10
CA TYR A 198 -12.53 -7.73 8.65
C TYR A 198 -11.08 -8.17 8.47
N GLU A 199 -10.53 -9.00 9.36
CA GLU A 199 -9.22 -9.62 9.21
C GLU A 199 -9.14 -10.49 7.95
N GLN A 200 -10.17 -11.28 7.67
CA GLN A 200 -10.24 -12.07 6.43
C GLN A 200 -10.26 -11.17 5.19
N TYR A 201 -11.00 -10.05 5.25
CA TYR A 201 -11.02 -9.06 4.18
C TYR A 201 -9.62 -8.44 3.97
N LEU A 202 -8.94 -8.04 5.05
CA LEU A 202 -7.58 -7.51 4.98
C LEU A 202 -6.58 -8.54 4.45
N ALA A 203 -6.66 -9.80 4.88
CA ALA A 203 -5.79 -10.86 4.40
C ALA A 203 -5.98 -11.13 2.90
N ASN A 204 -7.23 -11.11 2.43
CA ASN A 204 -7.55 -11.30 1.01
C ASN A 204 -7.08 -10.12 0.15
N THR A 205 -7.27 -8.89 0.62
CA THR A 205 -6.80 -7.69 -0.09
C THR A 205 -5.28 -7.60 -0.11
N GLN A 206 -4.58 -7.98 0.97
CA GLN A 206 -3.12 -8.06 1.00
C GLN A 206 -2.58 -9.16 0.07
N SER A 207 -3.24 -10.32 0.03
CA SER A 207 -2.87 -11.39 -0.90
C SER A 207 -3.07 -10.95 -2.35
N ALA A 208 -4.18 -10.24 -2.65
CA ALA A 208 -4.41 -9.63 -3.95
C ALA A 208 -3.31 -8.60 -4.31
N LYS A 209 -2.88 -7.74 -3.37
CA LYS A 209 -1.73 -6.82 -3.55
C LYS A 209 -0.47 -7.57 -3.97
N ARG A 210 -0.15 -8.69 -3.30
CA ARG A 210 1.03 -9.51 -3.61
C ARG A 210 0.94 -10.16 -4.99
N HIS A 211 -0.19 -10.79 -5.32
CA HIS A 211 -0.41 -11.44 -6.62
C HIS A 211 -0.28 -10.49 -7.82
N VAL A 212 -0.63 -9.22 -7.64
CA VAL A 212 -0.54 -8.23 -8.69
C VAL A 212 0.90 -7.71 -8.86
N THR A 213 1.69 -7.67 -7.78
CA THR A 213 3.04 -7.07 -7.79
C THR A 213 4.14 -8.10 -8.12
N GLU A 214 4.00 -9.35 -7.68
CA GLU A 214 5.00 -10.42 -7.86
C GLU A 214 5.35 -10.76 -9.32
N PRO A 215 4.39 -10.87 -10.27
CA PRO A 215 4.70 -11.14 -11.67
C PRO A 215 5.57 -10.05 -12.30
N TRP A 216 5.33 -8.79 -11.91
CA TRP A 216 6.09 -7.64 -12.40
C TRP A 216 7.50 -7.62 -11.82
N ILE A 217 7.65 -7.85 -10.51
CA ILE A 217 8.96 -7.97 -9.87
C ILE A 217 9.77 -9.10 -10.52
N THR A 218 9.15 -10.25 -10.77
CA THR A 218 9.82 -11.40 -11.38
C THR A 218 10.24 -11.13 -12.83
N LYS A 219 9.38 -10.44 -13.59
CA LYS A 219 9.70 -10.02 -14.97
C LYS A 219 10.86 -9.02 -14.97
N GLU A 220 10.81 -8.03 -14.08
CA GLU A 220 11.85 -7.00 -14.00
C GLU A 220 13.19 -7.57 -13.52
N ARG A 221 13.21 -8.44 -12.51
CA ARG A 221 14.42 -9.14 -12.07
C ARG A 221 15.08 -9.91 -13.22
N ARG A 222 14.29 -10.62 -14.04
CA ARG A 222 14.79 -11.32 -15.23
C ARG A 222 15.34 -10.35 -16.27
N GLN A 223 14.67 -9.23 -16.48
CA GLN A 223 15.12 -8.21 -17.43
C GLN A 223 16.41 -7.53 -16.98
N ARG A 224 16.56 -7.24 -15.69
CA ARG A 224 17.80 -6.71 -15.09
C ARG A 224 18.95 -7.69 -15.25
N ALA A 225 18.74 -8.96 -14.92
CA ALA A 225 19.76 -10.00 -15.05
C ALA A 225 20.22 -10.16 -16.51
N HIS A 226 19.28 -10.07 -17.46
CA HIS A 226 19.61 -10.08 -18.88
C HIS A 226 20.40 -8.85 -19.32
N GLN A 227 20.02 -7.64 -18.87
CA GLN A 227 20.73 -6.40 -19.20
C GLN A 227 22.18 -6.43 -18.68
N ILE A 228 22.41 -6.91 -17.46
CA ILE A 228 23.76 -7.06 -16.90
C ILE A 228 24.62 -7.98 -17.77
N ALA A 229 24.06 -9.12 -18.19
CA ALA A 229 24.76 -10.07 -19.05
C ALA A 229 25.04 -9.49 -20.45
N ASP A 230 24.09 -8.75 -21.03
CA ASP A 230 24.23 -8.12 -22.35
C ASP A 230 25.26 -6.98 -22.33
N ASP A 231 25.27 -6.13 -21.30
CA ASP A 231 26.27 -5.08 -21.12
C ASP A 231 27.68 -5.67 -20.92
N ALA A 232 27.80 -6.77 -20.18
CA ALA A 232 29.06 -7.47 -20.00
C ALA A 232 29.56 -8.09 -21.31
N LEU A 233 28.67 -8.75 -22.07
CA LEU A 233 29.00 -9.32 -23.37
C LEU A 233 29.42 -8.24 -24.38
N LYS A 234 28.69 -7.12 -24.47
CA LYS A 234 29.04 -6.00 -25.34
C LYS A 234 30.41 -5.42 -25.02
N LYS A 235 30.75 -5.26 -23.73
CA LYS A 235 32.08 -4.81 -23.30
C LYS A 235 33.18 -5.79 -23.76
N HIS A 236 32.92 -7.08 -23.68
CA HIS A 236 33.88 -8.13 -24.00
C HIS A 236 34.08 -8.30 -25.52
N LEU A 237 33.04 -8.05 -26.33
CA LEU A 237 33.11 -8.12 -27.79
C LEU A 237 33.60 -6.82 -28.45
N HIS A 238 33.61 -5.70 -27.73
CA HIS A 238 34.04 -4.41 -28.29
C HIS A 238 35.53 -4.41 -28.65
N GLY A 239 35.82 -4.29 -29.95
CA GLY A 239 37.18 -4.03 -30.46
C GLY A 239 38.09 -5.25 -30.60
N HIS A 240 37.56 -6.49 -30.52
CA HIS A 240 38.34 -7.72 -30.64
C HIS A 240 37.83 -8.61 -31.77
N VAL A 241 38.75 -9.15 -32.60
CA VAL A 241 38.45 -10.20 -33.59
C VAL A 241 38.67 -11.55 -32.91
N LEU A 242 37.62 -12.10 -32.32
CA LEU A 242 37.68 -13.32 -31.52
C LEU A 242 37.54 -14.56 -32.42
N PRO A 243 38.28 -15.65 -32.13
CA PRO A 243 38.00 -16.95 -32.74
C PRO A 243 36.60 -17.45 -32.42
N GLN A 244 35.97 -18.14 -33.38
CA GLN A 244 34.58 -18.59 -33.29
C GLN A 244 34.27 -19.41 -32.02
N ALA A 245 35.21 -20.21 -31.53
CA ALA A 245 35.03 -21.00 -30.31
C ALA A 245 34.92 -20.15 -29.04
N ILE A 246 35.72 -19.10 -28.93
CA ILE A 246 35.71 -18.18 -27.78
C ILE A 246 34.46 -17.30 -27.83
N GLU A 247 34.11 -16.81 -29.02
CA GLU A 247 32.86 -16.06 -29.23
C GLU A 247 31.63 -16.93 -28.88
N HIS A 248 31.60 -18.20 -29.29
CA HIS A 248 30.51 -19.11 -28.97
C HIS A 248 30.40 -19.38 -27.45
N PHE A 249 31.53 -19.60 -26.78
CA PHE A 249 31.55 -19.78 -25.33
C PHE A 249 31.02 -18.54 -24.60
N LEU A 250 31.50 -17.35 -24.96
CA LEU A 250 31.10 -16.10 -24.31
C LEU A 250 29.61 -15.78 -24.54
N SER A 251 29.14 -15.91 -25.78
CA SER A 251 27.78 -15.52 -26.16
C SER A 251 26.69 -16.49 -25.68
N ARG A 252 26.99 -17.78 -25.51
CA ARG A 252 25.99 -18.76 -25.07
C ARG A 252 26.19 -19.26 -23.65
N ILE A 253 27.39 -19.68 -23.30
CA ILE A 253 27.65 -20.47 -22.09
C ILE A 253 27.91 -19.53 -20.91
N TRP A 254 28.84 -18.58 -21.10
CA TRP A 254 29.14 -17.57 -20.10
C TRP A 254 27.97 -16.59 -19.92
N PHE A 255 27.31 -16.15 -21.00
CA PHE A 255 26.11 -15.31 -20.93
C PHE A 255 25.01 -15.90 -20.03
N ALA A 256 24.66 -17.18 -20.26
CA ALA A 256 23.65 -17.87 -19.45
C ALA A 256 24.06 -17.98 -17.98
N HIS A 257 25.35 -18.20 -17.73
CA HIS A 257 25.90 -18.26 -16.37
C HIS A 257 25.82 -16.91 -15.64
N VAL A 258 26.24 -15.81 -16.29
CA VAL A 258 26.12 -14.44 -15.74
C VAL A 258 24.65 -14.10 -15.45
N GLN A 259 23.75 -14.41 -16.38
CA GLN A 259 22.31 -14.13 -16.21
C GLN A 259 21.72 -14.88 -15.01
N GLN A 260 22.07 -16.15 -14.81
CA GLN A 260 21.54 -16.93 -13.70
C GLN A 260 22.09 -16.45 -12.35
N VAL A 261 23.39 -16.15 -12.27
CA VAL A 261 24.00 -15.63 -11.04
C VAL A 261 23.50 -14.23 -10.72
N ALA A 262 23.26 -13.38 -11.72
CA ALA A 262 22.63 -12.08 -11.53
C ALA A 262 21.17 -12.20 -11.07
N LEU A 263 20.41 -13.19 -11.55
CA LEU A 263 19.03 -13.40 -11.13
C LEU A 263 18.93 -13.85 -9.66
N LEU A 264 19.87 -14.70 -9.21
CA LEU A 264 19.89 -15.23 -7.84
C LEU A 264 20.33 -14.19 -6.80
N ASN A 265 21.20 -13.25 -7.18
CA ASN A 265 21.79 -12.27 -6.27
C ASN A 265 21.25 -10.83 -6.48
N ASP A 266 20.07 -10.67 -7.08
CA ASP A 266 19.44 -9.37 -7.37
C ASP A 266 20.34 -8.38 -8.17
N GLY A 267 21.27 -8.93 -8.96
CA GLY A 267 22.16 -8.16 -9.85
C GLY A 267 23.42 -7.59 -9.19
N HIS A 268 23.79 -8.01 -7.98
CA HIS A 268 25.03 -7.59 -7.31
C HIS A 268 25.62 -8.71 -6.44
N GLY A 269 26.93 -8.66 -6.17
CA GLY A 269 27.56 -9.51 -5.15
C GLY A 269 28.80 -10.25 -5.63
N PRO A 270 29.54 -10.88 -4.69
CA PRO A 270 30.85 -11.46 -4.97
C PRO A 270 30.79 -12.62 -5.97
N ALA A 271 29.67 -13.36 -5.99
CA ALA A 271 29.46 -14.42 -6.97
C ALA A 271 29.31 -13.87 -8.40
N LEU A 272 28.63 -12.74 -8.59
CA LEU A 272 28.50 -12.10 -9.89
C LEU A 272 29.84 -11.54 -10.36
N GLU A 273 30.59 -10.90 -9.45
CA GLU A 273 31.94 -10.38 -9.71
C GLU A 273 32.90 -11.50 -10.12
N ALA A 274 32.87 -12.66 -9.45
CA ALA A 274 33.69 -13.81 -9.81
C ALA A 274 33.40 -14.32 -11.23
N VAL A 275 32.12 -14.40 -11.62
CA VAL A 275 31.73 -14.85 -12.97
C VAL A 275 32.13 -13.84 -14.05
N LEU A 276 32.01 -12.54 -13.76
CA LEU A 276 32.49 -11.51 -14.67
C LEU A 276 34.02 -11.58 -14.82
N ALA A 277 34.74 -11.76 -13.71
CA ALA A 277 36.20 -11.91 -13.69
C ALA A 277 36.69 -13.13 -14.49
N LEU A 278 35.94 -14.24 -14.49
CA LEU A 278 36.23 -15.40 -15.35
C LEU A 278 36.24 -15.02 -16.83
N GLY A 279 35.24 -14.25 -17.27
CA GLY A 279 35.17 -13.75 -18.65
C GLY A 279 36.35 -12.85 -19.01
N ASP A 280 36.74 -11.96 -18.09
CA ASP A 280 37.92 -11.09 -18.23
C ASP A 280 39.24 -11.89 -18.27
N ALA A 281 39.37 -12.91 -17.43
CA ALA A 281 40.54 -13.77 -17.36
C ALA A 281 40.73 -14.58 -18.66
N LEU A 282 39.64 -15.08 -19.24
CA LEU A 282 39.66 -15.79 -20.51
C LEU A 282 40.12 -14.87 -21.66
N LEU A 283 39.63 -13.64 -21.71
CA LEU A 283 40.06 -12.65 -22.70
C LEU A 283 41.52 -12.22 -22.51
N ALA A 284 41.98 -12.04 -21.26
CA ALA A 284 43.36 -11.71 -20.95
C ALA A 284 44.31 -12.81 -21.43
N GLN A 285 43.95 -14.08 -21.21
CA GLN A 285 44.70 -15.23 -21.70
C GLN A 285 44.71 -15.29 -23.23
N TRP A 286 43.57 -15.04 -23.89
CA TRP A 286 43.52 -14.95 -25.35
C TRP A 286 44.43 -13.84 -25.91
N ARG A 287 44.46 -12.65 -25.29
CA ARG A 287 45.38 -11.57 -25.72
C ARG A 287 46.84 -12.01 -25.60
N GLN A 288 47.22 -12.63 -24.49
CA GLN A 288 48.58 -13.16 -24.30
C GLN A 288 48.95 -14.21 -25.36
N ALA A 289 48.00 -15.10 -25.70
CA ALA A 289 48.18 -16.09 -26.75
C ALA A 289 48.37 -15.42 -28.12
N SER A 290 47.55 -14.41 -28.44
CA SER A 290 47.65 -13.65 -29.69
C SER A 290 48.94 -12.83 -29.83
N GLU A 291 49.52 -12.39 -28.70
CA GLU A 291 50.82 -11.71 -28.62
C GLU A 291 52.01 -12.70 -28.71
N GLY A 292 51.75 -14.00 -28.82
CA GLY A 292 52.79 -15.04 -28.91
C GLY A 292 53.49 -15.35 -27.60
N ARG A 293 52.92 -14.98 -26.45
CA ARG A 293 53.46 -15.36 -25.14
C ARG A 293 53.09 -16.79 -24.82
N THR A 294 54.08 -17.61 -24.51
CA THR A 294 53.87 -18.96 -24.00
C THR A 294 53.54 -18.91 -22.50
N PRO A 295 52.48 -19.58 -22.04
CA PRO A 295 52.14 -19.58 -20.64
C PRO A 295 53.08 -20.51 -19.85
N GLU A 296 53.34 -20.18 -18.57
CA GLU A 296 54.11 -21.05 -17.66
C GLU A 296 53.31 -22.27 -17.16
N ARG A 297 51.98 -22.25 -17.34
CA ARG A 297 51.01 -23.29 -16.98
C ARG A 297 50.11 -23.61 -18.17
N PRO A 298 49.41 -24.77 -18.22
CA PRO A 298 48.39 -25.00 -19.23
C PRO A 298 47.33 -23.89 -19.20
N TRP A 299 46.93 -23.41 -20.38
CA TRP A 299 45.88 -22.40 -20.54
C TRP A 299 44.60 -22.79 -19.78
N LEU A 300 43.98 -21.84 -19.10
CA LEU A 300 42.69 -21.97 -18.37
C LEU A 300 42.68 -22.94 -17.15
N ASP A 301 43.83 -23.33 -16.59
CA ASP A 301 43.85 -24.29 -15.47
C ASP A 301 43.34 -23.69 -14.14
N ASP A 302 43.68 -22.42 -13.86
CA ASP A 302 43.21 -21.71 -12.65
C ASP A 302 41.69 -21.43 -12.69
N GLU A 303 41.12 -21.23 -13.89
CA GLU A 303 39.69 -20.93 -14.12
C GLU A 303 38.84 -22.18 -14.42
N ARG A 304 39.45 -23.37 -14.31
CA ARG A 304 38.83 -24.64 -14.70
C ARG A 304 37.51 -24.88 -13.96
N THR A 305 37.50 -24.70 -12.65
CA THR A 305 36.31 -24.93 -11.82
C THR A 305 35.15 -24.03 -12.25
N GLY A 306 35.40 -22.73 -12.43
CA GLY A 306 34.38 -21.77 -12.86
C GLY A 306 33.84 -22.06 -14.27
N ILE A 307 34.69 -22.51 -15.19
CA ILE A 307 34.26 -22.88 -16.54
C ILE A 307 33.38 -24.14 -16.52
N PHE A 308 33.74 -25.15 -15.73
CA PHE A 308 32.92 -26.35 -15.55
C PHE A 308 31.57 -26.04 -14.88
N ASP A 309 31.54 -25.10 -13.93
CA ASP A 309 30.30 -24.62 -13.32
C ASP A 309 29.41 -23.92 -14.34
N ALA A 310 29.98 -23.10 -15.24
CA ALA A 310 29.25 -22.47 -16.34
C ALA A 310 28.64 -23.50 -17.31
N PHE A 311 29.40 -24.55 -17.68
CA PHE A 311 28.89 -25.65 -18.50
C PHE A 311 27.79 -26.46 -17.80
N SER A 312 27.92 -26.70 -16.49
CA SER A 312 26.90 -27.38 -15.70
C SER A 312 25.60 -26.59 -15.65
N ILE A 313 25.69 -25.27 -15.51
CA ILE A 313 24.53 -24.36 -15.50
C ILE A 313 23.86 -24.28 -16.86
N ALA A 314 24.63 -24.36 -17.96
CA ALA A 314 24.10 -24.48 -19.31
C ALA A 314 23.41 -25.84 -19.60
N GLY A 315 23.41 -26.78 -18.65
CA GLY A 315 22.76 -28.09 -18.77
C GLY A 315 23.54 -29.10 -19.63
N MET A 316 24.83 -28.86 -19.86
CA MET A 316 25.67 -29.78 -20.62
C MET A 316 26.13 -30.98 -19.79
N THR A 317 26.33 -32.11 -20.45
CA THR A 317 26.88 -33.30 -19.81
C THR A 317 28.38 -33.12 -19.49
N LEU A 318 28.89 -33.87 -18.51
CA LEU A 318 30.32 -33.83 -18.15
C LEU A 318 31.25 -34.14 -19.35
N ALA A 319 30.79 -34.96 -20.31
CA ALA A 319 31.54 -35.28 -21.51
C ALA A 319 31.61 -34.09 -22.48
N GLU A 320 30.49 -33.41 -22.70
CA GLU A 320 30.41 -32.20 -23.54
C GLU A 320 31.19 -31.03 -22.92
N ALA A 321 31.10 -30.86 -21.60
CA ALA A 321 31.87 -29.84 -20.88
C ALA A 321 33.39 -30.06 -21.02
N LYS A 322 33.85 -31.32 -20.93
CA LYS A 322 35.26 -31.68 -21.15
C LYS A 322 35.70 -31.43 -22.60
N ALA A 323 34.85 -31.76 -23.57
CA ALA A 323 35.13 -31.50 -24.98
C ALA A 323 35.20 -29.99 -25.28
N GLY A 324 34.22 -29.20 -24.81
CA GLY A 324 34.22 -27.75 -24.99
C GLY A 324 35.39 -27.05 -24.29
N PHE A 325 35.81 -27.54 -23.11
CA PHE A 325 37.02 -27.04 -22.44
C PHE A 325 38.29 -27.37 -23.24
N ALA A 326 38.39 -28.58 -23.80
CA ALA A 326 39.51 -28.97 -24.64
C ALA A 326 39.57 -28.14 -25.94
N ASP A 327 38.43 -27.83 -26.56
CA ASP A 327 38.34 -26.96 -27.74
C ASP A 327 38.84 -25.54 -27.44
N LEU A 328 38.48 -24.98 -26.28
CA LEU A 328 38.99 -23.67 -25.84
C LEU A 328 40.50 -23.68 -25.64
N GLN A 329 41.05 -24.72 -24.97
CA GLN A 329 42.48 -24.87 -24.78
C GLN A 329 43.21 -25.05 -26.12
N HIS A 330 42.63 -25.79 -27.05
CA HIS A 330 43.22 -26.01 -28.37
C HIS A 330 43.24 -24.72 -29.20
N VAL A 331 42.19 -23.89 -29.13
CA VAL A 331 42.14 -22.60 -29.83
C VAL A 331 43.13 -21.60 -29.23
N LEU A 332 43.32 -21.58 -27.91
CA LEU A 332 44.33 -20.77 -27.24
C LEU A 332 45.76 -21.22 -27.58
N ALA A 333 46.00 -22.54 -27.65
CA ALA A 333 47.31 -23.09 -28.02
C ALA A 333 47.64 -22.92 -29.52
N ALA A 334 46.60 -22.92 -30.37
CA ALA A 334 46.72 -22.75 -31.82
C ALA A 334 46.72 -21.28 -32.28
N ALA A 335 46.66 -20.32 -31.35
CA ALA A 335 46.75 -18.89 -31.65
C ALA A 335 48.19 -18.52 -32.07
N THR A 336 48.62 -18.98 -33.24
CA THR A 336 49.82 -18.50 -33.92
C THR A 336 49.53 -17.18 -34.64
N PRO A 337 50.53 -16.28 -34.77
CA PRO A 337 50.35 -15.00 -35.44
C PRO A 337 50.24 -15.24 -36.95
N GLN A 338 49.02 -15.36 -37.46
CA GLN A 338 48.74 -15.28 -38.89
C GLN A 338 47.51 -14.39 -39.13
N SER A 339 47.77 -13.15 -39.53
CA SER A 339 47.02 -12.57 -40.64
C SER A 339 47.57 -13.19 -41.92
N PRO A 340 46.72 -13.59 -42.89
CA PRO A 340 46.20 -12.57 -43.81
C PRO A 340 44.77 -12.76 -44.35
N ALA A 341 44.21 -11.61 -44.75
CA ALA A 341 43.41 -11.32 -45.95
C ALA A 341 42.13 -12.12 -46.31
N ILE A 342 41.02 -11.37 -46.24
CA ILE A 342 39.90 -11.26 -47.20
C ILE A 342 39.14 -12.55 -47.54
N ALA A 343 37.93 -12.64 -47.00
CA ALA A 343 36.78 -13.13 -47.74
C ALA A 343 35.56 -12.29 -47.37
N THR A 344 35.15 -11.45 -48.32
CA THR A 344 33.82 -10.85 -48.38
C THR A 344 32.79 -11.99 -48.37
N SER A 345 32.09 -12.18 -47.25
CA SER A 345 30.86 -12.97 -47.25
C SER A 345 29.73 -12.11 -46.69
N ALA A 346 28.78 -11.85 -47.58
CA ALA A 346 27.56 -11.11 -47.34
C ALA A 346 26.86 -11.57 -46.06
N GLY A 347 26.78 -10.65 -45.09
CA GLY A 347 25.85 -10.72 -43.96
C GLY A 347 24.72 -9.76 -44.23
N THR A 348 23.54 -10.31 -44.53
CA THR A 348 22.24 -9.64 -44.53
C THR A 348 22.17 -8.61 -43.40
N GLN A 349 22.03 -7.33 -43.76
CA GLN A 349 21.57 -6.31 -42.83
C GLN A 349 20.15 -6.67 -42.41
N VAL A 350 19.99 -7.19 -41.20
CA VAL A 350 18.72 -7.04 -40.49
C VAL A 350 18.69 -5.59 -40.06
N VAL A 351 17.96 -4.80 -40.84
CA VAL A 351 17.49 -3.49 -40.44
C VAL A 351 16.75 -3.68 -39.13
N ASP A 352 17.34 -3.19 -38.03
CA ASP A 352 16.60 -2.96 -36.80
C ASP A 352 15.61 -1.86 -37.14
N VAL A 353 14.37 -2.27 -37.42
CA VAL A 353 13.25 -1.36 -37.53
C VAL A 353 13.06 -0.80 -36.12
N LEU A 354 13.69 0.36 -35.87
CA LEU A 354 13.28 1.26 -34.81
C LEU A 354 11.76 1.44 -34.96
N LEU A 355 11.03 0.79 -34.07
CA LEU A 355 9.65 1.17 -33.79
C LEU A 355 9.70 2.65 -33.36
N PRO A 356 8.92 3.52 -34.00
CA PRO A 356 8.82 4.90 -33.57
C PRO A 356 8.32 4.91 -32.13
N VAL A 357 9.15 5.38 -31.21
CA VAL A 357 8.67 5.87 -29.92
C VAL A 357 7.63 6.95 -30.27
N PRO A 358 6.36 6.80 -29.88
CA PRO A 358 5.39 7.86 -30.12
C PRO A 358 5.88 9.10 -29.39
N ASP A 359 5.94 10.21 -30.12
CA ASP A 359 6.34 11.53 -29.66
C ASP A 359 5.79 11.81 -28.26
N GLU A 360 6.70 11.92 -27.28
CA GLU A 360 6.46 12.57 -25.99
C GLU A 360 6.33 14.09 -26.17
N SER A 361 5.43 14.51 -27.07
CA SER A 361 5.09 15.90 -27.31
C SER A 361 3.82 16.25 -26.53
N ALA A 362 3.93 16.21 -25.22
CA ALA A 362 3.06 16.96 -24.32
C ALA A 362 3.90 17.50 -23.15
N THR A 363 4.93 18.28 -23.48
CA THR A 363 5.70 19.08 -22.53
C THR A 363 4.84 20.23 -22.01
N CYS A 364 3.91 19.93 -21.12
CA CYS A 364 3.55 20.88 -20.07
C CYS A 364 4.75 20.88 -19.11
N GLY A 365 5.41 22.04 -18.96
CA GLY A 365 6.74 22.19 -18.36
C GLY A 365 7.07 21.17 -17.27
N LEU A 366 8.09 20.35 -17.52
CA LEU A 366 8.64 19.38 -16.57
C LEU A 366 9.06 20.11 -15.29
N ASP A 367 8.15 20.17 -14.33
CA ASP A 367 8.43 20.71 -13.02
C ASP A 367 9.36 19.73 -12.30
N THR A 368 10.66 19.92 -12.56
CA THR A 368 11.73 19.01 -12.16
C THR A 368 11.79 18.87 -10.63
N ALA A 369 11.32 19.90 -9.91
CA ALA A 369 11.18 19.89 -8.46
C ALA A 369 10.08 18.91 -7.99
N THR A 370 8.91 18.94 -8.64
CA THR A 370 7.79 18.04 -8.32
C THR A 370 8.12 16.59 -8.69
N ALA A 371 8.77 16.36 -9.84
CA ALA A 371 9.24 15.02 -10.20
C ALA A 371 10.30 14.46 -9.22
N ALA A 372 11.17 15.31 -8.67
CA ALA A 372 12.13 14.92 -7.64
C ALA A 372 11.45 14.51 -6.33
N TYR A 373 10.36 15.16 -5.96
CA TYR A 373 9.53 14.76 -4.81
C TYR A 373 8.96 13.35 -4.99
N PHE A 374 8.38 13.05 -6.15
CA PHE A 374 7.81 11.71 -6.43
C PHE A 374 8.87 10.59 -6.43
N ARG A 375 10.13 10.89 -6.78
CA ARG A 375 11.25 9.92 -6.66
C ARG A 375 11.60 9.58 -5.21
N GLY A 376 11.34 10.48 -4.27
CA GLY A 376 11.63 10.30 -2.85
C GLY A 376 10.48 9.71 -2.03
N LEU A 377 9.36 9.33 -2.67
CA LEU A 377 8.21 8.75 -1.96
C LEU A 377 8.57 7.41 -1.32
N SER A 378 8.22 7.27 -0.05
CA SER A 378 8.32 6.01 0.68
C SER A 378 7.28 5.00 0.17
N LEU A 379 7.66 3.73 0.08
CA LEU A 379 6.70 2.65 -0.15
C LEU A 379 5.59 2.71 0.91
N GLY A 380 4.35 2.55 0.47
CA GLY A 380 3.16 2.62 1.33
C GLY A 380 2.43 3.97 1.33
N THR A 381 2.98 5.03 0.73
CA THR A 381 2.30 6.35 0.64
C THR A 381 1.06 6.28 -0.25
N TRP A 382 -0.03 6.92 0.19
CA TRP A 382 -1.28 7.01 -0.55
C TRP A 382 -1.36 8.29 -1.38
N LEU A 383 -1.91 8.18 -2.58
CA LEU A 383 -2.22 9.29 -3.48
C LEU A 383 -3.66 9.16 -3.97
N ASP A 384 -4.33 10.29 -4.11
CA ASP A 384 -5.69 10.36 -4.65
C ASP A 384 -5.65 10.69 -6.14
N PHE A 385 -6.07 9.73 -6.96
CA PHE A 385 -6.17 9.85 -8.41
C PHE A 385 -7.58 10.29 -8.80
N ILE A 386 -7.69 11.37 -9.56
CA ILE A 386 -8.96 11.94 -10.00
C ILE A 386 -9.17 11.59 -11.47
N GLY A 387 -10.15 10.72 -11.72
CA GLY A 387 -10.53 10.26 -13.07
C GLY A 387 -11.14 11.36 -13.93
N LEU A 388 -11.32 11.07 -15.22
CA LEU A 388 -12.02 11.94 -16.18
C LEU A 388 -13.46 12.24 -15.76
N ASP A 389 -14.08 11.30 -15.07
CA ASP A 389 -15.47 11.38 -14.60
C ASP A 389 -15.60 12.15 -13.27
N GLY A 390 -14.51 12.73 -12.75
CA GLY A 390 -14.45 13.43 -11.48
C GLY A 390 -14.42 12.52 -10.24
N ARG A 391 -14.44 11.19 -10.42
CA ARG A 391 -14.32 10.22 -9.33
C ARG A 391 -12.89 10.20 -8.79
N VAL A 392 -12.77 10.13 -7.47
CA VAL A 392 -11.49 10.04 -6.76
C VAL A 392 -11.24 8.59 -6.36
N GLN A 393 -10.07 8.06 -6.72
CA GLN A 393 -9.62 6.73 -6.36
C GLN A 393 -8.28 6.83 -5.61
N SER A 394 -8.25 6.35 -4.37
CA SER A 394 -7.02 6.34 -3.57
C SER A 394 -6.16 5.13 -3.95
N GLY A 395 -4.89 5.39 -4.24
CA GLY A 395 -3.89 4.40 -4.62
C GLY A 395 -2.70 4.43 -3.67
N GLN A 396 -2.34 3.27 -3.12
CA GLN A 396 -1.16 3.09 -2.30
C GLN A 396 0.05 2.74 -3.18
N LEU A 397 1.19 3.40 -2.97
CA LEU A 397 2.45 3.04 -3.60
C LEU A 397 2.90 1.66 -3.09
N SER A 398 2.74 0.62 -3.89
CA SER A 398 3.14 -0.74 -3.50
C SER A 398 4.57 -1.05 -3.88
N TRP A 399 5.10 -0.40 -4.92
CA TRP A 399 6.40 -0.76 -5.47
C TRP A 399 7.00 0.32 -6.37
N VAL A 400 8.34 0.35 -6.40
CA VAL A 400 9.15 1.21 -7.28
C VAL A 400 10.05 0.32 -8.13
N SER A 401 9.95 0.47 -9.45
CA SER A 401 10.78 -0.26 -10.42
C SER A 401 12.25 0.19 -10.31
N PRO A 402 13.20 -0.71 -10.00
CA PRO A 402 14.61 -0.35 -9.92
C PRO A 402 15.28 -0.08 -11.27
N ILE A 403 14.72 -0.56 -12.40
CA ILE A 403 15.26 -0.34 -13.74
C ILE A 403 14.69 0.95 -14.35
N SER A 404 13.38 1.14 -14.28
CA SER A 404 12.70 2.26 -14.96
C SER A 404 12.35 3.43 -14.05
N GLY A 405 12.49 3.28 -12.73
CA GLY A 405 12.07 4.28 -11.75
C GLY A 405 10.55 4.49 -11.68
N ARG A 406 9.75 3.67 -12.38
CA ARG A 406 8.29 3.77 -12.41
C ARG A 406 7.68 3.32 -11.09
N LEU A 407 6.64 4.04 -10.67
CA LEU A 407 5.92 3.86 -9.42
C LEU A 407 4.63 3.10 -9.70
N MET A 408 4.38 2.03 -8.96
CA MET A 408 3.18 1.21 -9.08
C MET A 408 2.23 1.48 -7.92
N PHE A 409 1.01 1.87 -8.25
CA PHE A 409 -0.05 2.12 -7.27
C PHE A 409 -1.10 1.02 -7.33
N VAL A 410 -1.54 0.59 -6.16
CA VAL A 410 -2.62 -0.37 -5.98
C VAL A 410 -3.77 0.29 -5.23
N ASN A 411 -5.00 -0.07 -5.58
CA ASN A 411 -6.15 0.36 -4.79
C ASN A 411 -6.20 -0.36 -3.43
N HIS A 412 -7.17 0.01 -2.60
CA HIS A 412 -7.46 -0.63 -1.31
C HIS A 412 -7.71 -2.13 -1.41
N LEU A 413 -8.20 -2.63 -2.54
CA LEU A 413 -8.37 -4.07 -2.82
C LEU A 413 -7.11 -4.78 -3.31
N GLY A 414 -6.02 -4.06 -3.54
CA GLY A 414 -4.79 -4.61 -4.10
C GLY A 414 -4.78 -4.87 -5.60
N ARG A 415 -5.77 -4.37 -6.32
CA ARG A 415 -5.73 -4.30 -7.78
C ARG A 415 -4.85 -3.14 -8.22
N ARG A 416 -4.13 -3.33 -9.32
CA ARG A 416 -3.29 -2.28 -9.93
C ARG A 416 -4.18 -1.12 -10.37
N LEU A 417 -3.95 0.04 -9.78
CA LEU A 417 -4.59 1.30 -10.16
C LEU A 417 -3.85 1.92 -11.33
N CYS A 418 -2.54 2.14 -11.18
CA CYS A 418 -1.70 2.72 -12.24
C CYS A 418 -0.22 2.32 -12.08
N VAL A 419 0.53 2.48 -13.17
CA VAL A 419 1.99 2.46 -13.20
C VAL A 419 2.40 3.71 -13.93
N ALA A 420 3.08 4.62 -13.22
CA ALA A 420 3.42 5.93 -13.76
C ALA A 420 4.89 6.28 -13.48
N SER A 421 5.51 7.04 -14.37
CA SER A 421 6.81 7.65 -14.10
C SER A 421 6.67 8.84 -13.13
N PRO A 422 7.73 9.24 -12.42
CA PRO A 422 7.72 10.45 -11.58
C PRO A 422 7.34 11.72 -12.37
N GLU A 423 7.67 11.74 -13.66
CA GLU A 423 7.37 12.85 -14.58
C GLU A 423 5.89 12.86 -14.98
N GLU A 424 5.31 11.69 -15.26
CA GLU A 424 3.87 11.55 -15.51
C GLU A 424 3.04 11.93 -14.26
N LEU A 425 3.48 11.54 -13.06
CA LEU A 425 2.82 11.94 -11.80
C LEU A 425 2.88 13.44 -11.58
N SER A 426 4.02 14.08 -11.88
CA SER A 426 4.14 15.54 -11.81
C SER A 426 3.15 16.23 -12.75
N THR A 427 2.99 15.68 -13.96
CA THR A 427 2.03 16.20 -14.94
C THR A 427 0.60 16.02 -14.46
N LEU A 428 0.26 14.85 -13.90
CA LEU A 428 -1.07 14.59 -13.33
C LEU A 428 -1.38 15.53 -12.16
N MET A 429 -0.39 15.86 -11.33
CA MET A 429 -0.53 16.82 -10.24
C MET A 429 -0.77 18.24 -10.79
N CYS A 430 0.00 18.68 -11.79
CA CYS A 430 -0.21 19.97 -12.45
C CYS A 430 -1.59 20.08 -13.11
N LEU A 431 -2.09 18.99 -13.68
CA LEU A 431 -3.44 18.90 -14.26
C LEU A 431 -4.55 18.81 -13.21
N GLY A 432 -4.22 18.83 -11.91
CA GLY A 432 -5.19 18.69 -10.82
C GLY A 432 -5.85 17.31 -10.75
N ARG A 433 -5.27 16.31 -11.43
CA ARG A 433 -5.74 14.91 -11.48
C ARG A 433 -5.09 14.00 -10.46
N LEU A 434 -4.14 14.53 -9.69
CA LEU A 434 -3.47 13.83 -8.61
C LEU A 434 -3.43 14.76 -7.41
N ARG A 435 -3.76 14.23 -6.23
CA ARG A 435 -3.60 14.93 -4.96
C ARG A 435 -2.86 14.03 -3.99
N LEU A 436 -2.07 14.65 -3.12
CA LEU A 436 -1.58 13.94 -1.95
C LEU A 436 -2.79 13.52 -1.13
N HIS A 437 -2.87 12.23 -0.80
CA HIS A 437 -3.87 11.77 0.15
C HIS A 437 -3.61 12.52 1.45
N ARG A 438 -4.61 13.22 1.99
CA ARG A 438 -4.45 13.87 3.30
C ARG A 438 -4.47 12.74 4.32
N ASP A 439 -3.31 12.43 4.88
CA ASP A 439 -3.17 11.44 5.96
C ASP A 439 -3.93 11.92 7.20
N GLY A 440 -5.21 11.57 7.26
CA GLY A 440 -5.92 11.26 8.49
C GLY A 440 -5.89 9.74 8.68
N ASP A 441 -4.70 9.21 8.99
CA ASP A 441 -4.39 7.84 9.43
C ASP A 441 -4.16 6.71 8.43
N ALA A 442 -2.88 6.38 8.28
CA ALA A 442 -2.41 5.01 8.15
C ALA A 442 -2.15 4.42 9.55
N LEU A 443 -3.20 3.95 10.24
CA LEU A 443 -3.01 3.06 11.39
C LEU A 443 -2.94 1.62 10.88
N LEU A 444 -1.90 0.90 11.35
CA LEU A 444 -1.57 -0.51 11.12
C LEU A 444 -0.76 -0.84 9.86
N GLN A 445 0.45 -0.29 9.77
CA GLN A 445 1.58 -1.07 9.25
C GLN A 445 2.79 -0.93 10.20
N CYS A 446 3.22 -2.07 10.74
CA CYS A 446 4.39 -2.34 11.59
C CYS A 446 4.07 -2.74 13.06
N GLN A 447 3.46 -3.91 13.23
CA GLN A 447 3.89 -4.83 14.29
C GLN A 447 4.26 -6.17 13.65
N THR A 448 5.47 -6.26 13.11
CA THR A 448 6.19 -7.54 13.01
C THR A 448 7.69 -7.31 13.16
N VAL A 449 8.25 -8.04 14.13
CA VAL A 449 9.67 -8.39 14.35
C VAL A 449 10.54 -7.39 15.12
N SER A 450 10.43 -7.47 16.46
CA SER A 450 11.63 -7.55 17.31
C SER A 450 11.37 -8.64 18.35
N GLY A 451 12.08 -9.75 18.17
CA GLY A 451 11.98 -11.00 18.91
C GLY A 451 12.78 -12.06 18.17
#